data_AF-A0AA36NCM0-F1
#
_entry.id   AF-A0AA36NCM0-F1
#
_cell.length_a   1.000
_cell.length_b   1.000
_cell.length_c   1.000
_cell.angle_alpha   90.00
_cell.angle_beta   90.00
_cell.angle_gamma   90.00
#
_symmetry.space_group_name_H-M   'P 1'
#
loop_
_entity.id
_entity.type
_entity.pdbx_description
1 polymer ?
#
loop_
_entity_poly.entity_id
_entity_poly.type
_entity_poly.pdbx_seq_one_letter_code
_entity_poly.pdbx_strand_id
1 'polypeptide(L)'
;MKMVKTGLALLGAVLCAASEESLQERVAALERLLAQQEQLLDQQMQQLQSSERRLQLDDLPPSIHGATTNVTRAYTASEEVKGALDHMWLIVCGAMVMFMQAGFAMVESGCCRAKNVQNILLKNLSDVCVGTIGWWFSGWAIAYGGPMKDGLLENGFMGHEQWFGIGFVGYKQDGQLEPTTGMLNWFFQWAFCSAAATIVSGGVAERVSFGGYVCYSFLMTAFVYPVIVAWTWGYGWLASINSAGFMDFAGSGVVHMTGGVGALVGAVIAGPRTGRFENPEQFGPHSLPLMVLGTFILWFGWYGFNCGSTLGMNSISSGFMAAQVAMNTTIAAATGGLVVFILRLAMTRKYDIGGFCNGILAGLVSITAPCGNVECGSAFGIAILGACVYQGASSLLQKLKVDDPIDAFAVHGAAGAWGVLAAALFDWGKDMDFHHGWSGFGCVAGEDGSCVSGANGDALAANLLEVVMILLWTAFWTTAIMLPLRLAGLLRVSDEDQESGIDTVKHSPTKAYSIEVTAADKAEISQGTPKAFISNPQAPSPPMEAAPMAPETEP
;
A
#
# COMPACT_ATOMS: atom_id res chain seq x y z
N MET A 1 -19.92 9.82 -33.74
CA MET A 1 -21.17 9.87 -32.95
C MET A 1 -22.41 10.35 -33.71
N LYS A 2 -22.38 11.47 -34.47
CA LYS A 2 -23.55 11.91 -35.27
C LYS A 2 -23.97 10.93 -36.39
N MET A 3 -23.04 10.19 -37.01
CA MET A 3 -23.40 9.14 -37.99
C MET A 3 -24.05 7.89 -37.36
N VAL A 4 -23.66 7.53 -36.13
CA VAL A 4 -24.14 6.32 -35.45
C VAL A 4 -25.57 6.51 -34.89
N LYS A 5 -25.87 7.69 -34.33
CA LYS A 5 -27.24 8.06 -33.90
C LYS A 5 -28.22 8.19 -35.09
N THR A 6 -27.73 8.62 -36.25
CA THR A 6 -28.55 8.69 -37.48
C THR A 6 -28.77 7.28 -38.08
N GLY A 7 -27.79 6.38 -37.95
CA GLY A 7 -27.91 4.98 -38.38
C GLY A 7 -28.91 4.15 -37.55
N LEU A 8 -28.92 4.32 -36.22
CA LEU A 8 -29.85 3.62 -35.32
C LEU A 8 -31.31 4.09 -35.46
N ALA A 9 -31.53 5.39 -35.72
CA ALA A 9 -32.86 5.93 -35.99
C ALA A 9 -33.42 5.47 -37.36
N LEU A 10 -32.56 5.30 -38.37
CA LEU A 10 -32.94 4.68 -39.65
C LEU A 10 -33.19 3.17 -39.51
N LEU A 11 -32.44 2.47 -38.66
CA LEU A 11 -32.66 1.04 -38.39
C LEU A 11 -34.04 0.80 -37.75
N GLY A 12 -34.42 1.63 -36.76
CA GLY A 12 -35.72 1.54 -36.10
C GLY A 12 -36.92 1.86 -37.01
N ALA A 13 -36.74 2.75 -37.99
CA ALA A 13 -37.77 3.08 -38.97
C ALA A 13 -37.92 2.02 -40.08
N VAL A 14 -36.85 1.29 -40.41
CA VAL A 14 -36.86 0.25 -41.46
C VAL A 14 -37.41 -1.09 -40.93
N LEU A 15 -37.22 -1.40 -39.65
CA LEU A 15 -37.70 -2.65 -39.04
C LEU A 15 -39.23 -2.72 -38.85
N CYS A 16 -39.95 -1.59 -38.98
CA CYS A 16 -41.39 -1.52 -38.73
C CYS A 16 -42.27 -1.71 -39.99
N ALA A 17 -41.68 -1.84 -41.19
CA ALA A 17 -42.42 -1.75 -42.46
C ALA A 17 -42.04 -2.73 -43.58
N ALA A 18 -41.20 -3.74 -43.34
CA ALA A 18 -40.71 -4.62 -44.40
C ALA A 18 -41.10 -6.09 -44.16
N SER A 19 -41.58 -6.78 -45.21
CA SER A 19 -41.72 -8.23 -45.23
C SER A 19 -40.35 -8.92 -45.14
N GLU A 20 -40.28 -10.15 -44.61
CA GLU A 20 -39.04 -10.94 -44.44
C GLU A 20 -38.20 -11.01 -45.73
N GLU A 21 -38.85 -11.10 -46.89
CA GLU A 21 -38.21 -11.15 -48.20
C GLU A 21 -37.47 -9.84 -48.56
N SER A 22 -38.05 -8.68 -48.20
CA SER A 22 -37.40 -7.37 -48.34
C SER A 22 -36.24 -7.17 -47.37
N LEU A 23 -36.25 -7.86 -46.23
CA LEU A 23 -35.18 -7.76 -45.24
C LEU A 23 -33.96 -8.58 -45.67
N GLN A 24 -34.20 -9.79 -46.21
CA GLN A 24 -33.14 -10.66 -46.74
C GLN A 24 -32.40 -10.04 -47.93
N GLU A 25 -33.10 -9.38 -48.86
CA GLU A 25 -32.44 -8.67 -49.97
C GLU A 25 -31.56 -7.51 -49.49
N ARG A 26 -31.99 -6.79 -48.44
CA ARG A 26 -31.24 -5.67 -47.86
C ARG A 26 -30.02 -6.16 -47.07
N VAL A 27 -30.14 -7.28 -46.36
CA VAL A 27 -29.00 -7.94 -45.68
C VAL A 27 -27.98 -8.42 -46.72
N ALA A 28 -28.43 -9.08 -47.79
CA ALA A 28 -27.55 -9.51 -48.87
C ALA A 28 -26.86 -8.33 -49.60
N ALA A 29 -27.53 -7.19 -49.73
CA ALA A 29 -26.93 -5.97 -50.27
C ALA A 29 -25.87 -5.36 -49.32
N LEU A 30 -26.12 -5.42 -48.01
CA LEU A 30 -25.17 -4.98 -46.98
C LEU A 30 -23.94 -5.89 -46.90
N GLU A 31 -24.11 -7.21 -46.99
CA GLU A 31 -23.00 -8.17 -47.04
C GLU A 31 -22.11 -7.95 -48.28
N ARG A 32 -22.72 -7.65 -49.44
CA ARG A 32 -21.96 -7.30 -50.64
C ARG A 32 -21.19 -5.98 -50.49
N LEU A 33 -21.79 -4.98 -49.85
CA LEU A 33 -21.12 -3.70 -49.56
C LEU A 33 -19.98 -3.87 -48.56
N LEU A 34 -20.15 -4.71 -47.54
CA LEU A 34 -19.13 -5.02 -46.55
C LEU A 34 -17.94 -5.73 -47.20
N ALA A 35 -18.20 -6.76 -48.00
CA ALA A 35 -17.17 -7.46 -48.77
C ALA A 35 -16.43 -6.52 -49.74
N GLN A 36 -17.15 -5.57 -50.35
CA GLN A 36 -16.55 -4.57 -51.23
C GLN A 36 -15.68 -3.57 -50.46
N GLN A 37 -16.02 -3.22 -49.22
CA GLN A 37 -15.18 -2.39 -48.36
C GLN A 37 -13.95 -3.13 -47.85
N GLU A 38 -14.07 -4.39 -47.44
CA GLU A 38 -12.92 -5.22 -47.05
C GLU A 38 -11.92 -5.35 -48.20
N GLN A 39 -12.42 -5.58 -49.42
CA GLN A 39 -11.56 -5.68 -50.61
C GLN A 39 -10.87 -4.35 -50.94
N LEU A 40 -11.53 -3.20 -50.71
CA LEU A 40 -10.94 -1.88 -50.88
C LEU A 40 -9.88 -1.59 -49.81
N LEU A 41 -10.14 -2.01 -48.57
CA LEU A 41 -9.21 -1.88 -47.44
C LEU A 41 -7.96 -2.73 -47.67
N ASP A 42 -8.11 -3.96 -48.15
CA ASP A 42 -6.99 -4.83 -48.52
C ASP A 42 -6.17 -4.26 -49.67
N GLN A 43 -6.83 -3.67 -50.68
CA GLN A 43 -6.12 -2.98 -51.77
C GLN A 43 -5.36 -1.75 -51.26
N GLN A 44 -5.94 -0.97 -50.33
CA GLN A 44 -5.27 0.17 -49.71
C GLN A 44 -4.10 -0.28 -48.82
N MET A 45 -4.24 -1.35 -48.04
CA MET A 45 -3.15 -1.93 -47.27
C MET A 45 -2.04 -2.46 -48.17
N GLN A 46 -2.36 -3.15 -49.27
CA GLN A 46 -1.36 -3.61 -50.24
C GLN A 46 -0.67 -2.43 -50.93
N GLN A 47 -1.40 -1.36 -51.24
CA GLN A 47 -0.81 -0.12 -51.76
C GLN A 47 0.12 0.52 -50.74
N LEU A 48 -0.29 0.64 -49.47
CA LEU A 48 0.54 1.16 -48.38
C LEU A 48 1.80 0.31 -48.16
N GLN A 49 1.67 -1.01 -48.12
CA GLN A 49 2.80 -1.95 -48.02
C GLN A 49 3.71 -1.88 -49.25
N SER A 50 3.18 -1.63 -50.45
CA SER A 50 3.98 -1.40 -51.67
C SER A 50 4.63 0.00 -51.72
N SER A 51 4.09 0.95 -50.95
CA SER A 51 4.62 2.30 -50.78
C SER A 51 5.73 2.32 -49.74
N GLU A 52 5.56 1.60 -48.63
CA GLU A 52 6.64 1.27 -47.68
C GLU A 52 7.79 0.54 -48.37
N ARG A 53 7.50 -0.42 -49.26
CA ARG A 53 8.54 -1.14 -50.02
C ARG A 53 9.30 -0.25 -51.02
N ARG A 54 8.78 0.93 -51.35
CA ARG A 54 9.43 1.94 -52.22
C ARG A 54 10.23 3.00 -51.45
N LEU A 55 10.15 3.01 -50.12
CA LEU A 55 10.95 3.84 -49.22
C LEU A 55 11.93 2.93 -48.46
N GLN A 56 12.84 2.28 -49.19
CA GLN A 56 13.98 1.65 -48.53
C GLN A 56 14.94 2.74 -48.08
N LEU A 57 15.47 2.63 -46.85
CA LEU A 57 16.36 3.62 -46.23
C LEU A 57 17.61 3.93 -47.09
N ASP A 58 17.96 3.00 -47.97
CA ASP A 58 19.08 3.02 -48.90
C ASP A 58 18.82 3.87 -50.18
N ASP A 59 17.55 4.15 -50.49
CA ASP A 59 17.14 4.97 -51.65
C ASP A 59 17.03 6.47 -51.30
N LEU A 60 17.26 6.85 -50.04
CA LEU A 60 17.20 8.23 -49.57
C LEU A 60 18.51 8.99 -49.82
N PRO A 61 18.47 10.29 -50.16
CA PRO A 61 19.67 11.12 -50.28
C PRO A 61 20.56 11.05 -49.01
N PRO A 62 21.89 11.13 -49.11
CA PRO A 62 22.81 11.04 -47.96
C PRO A 62 22.54 12.04 -46.84
N SER A 63 22.00 13.22 -47.18
CA SER A 63 21.58 14.25 -46.21
C SER A 63 20.36 13.81 -45.39
N ILE A 64 19.44 13.07 -45.99
CA ILE A 64 18.29 12.48 -45.31
C ILE A 64 18.73 11.26 -44.51
N HIS A 65 19.64 10.43 -45.03
CA HIS A 65 20.22 9.30 -44.27
C HIS A 65 20.93 9.77 -42.99
N GLY A 66 21.72 10.84 -43.06
CA GLY A 66 22.35 11.46 -41.88
C GLY A 66 21.32 12.05 -40.90
N ALA A 67 20.27 12.70 -41.40
CA ALA A 67 19.17 13.21 -40.56
C ALA A 67 18.39 12.08 -39.89
N THR A 68 18.02 11.02 -40.62
CA THR A 68 17.34 9.83 -40.11
C THR A 68 18.18 9.08 -39.09
N THR A 69 19.49 8.98 -39.30
CA THR A 69 20.42 8.37 -38.33
C THR A 69 20.49 9.20 -37.03
N ASN A 70 20.55 10.52 -37.14
CA ASN A 70 20.56 11.42 -35.98
C ASN A 70 19.23 11.43 -35.23
N VAL A 71 18.10 11.40 -35.93
CA VAL A 71 16.76 11.28 -35.33
C VAL A 71 16.59 9.94 -34.63
N THR A 72 16.98 8.83 -35.27
CA THR A 72 16.95 7.49 -34.67
C THR A 72 17.81 7.46 -33.40
N ARG A 73 19.03 8.00 -33.46
CA ARG A 73 19.93 8.07 -32.30
C ARG A 73 19.37 8.94 -31.16
N ALA A 74 18.77 10.08 -31.48
CA ALA A 74 18.14 10.95 -30.50
C ALA A 74 16.90 10.29 -29.87
N TYR A 75 16.11 9.58 -30.66
CA TYR A 75 14.97 8.81 -30.18
C TYR A 75 15.41 7.68 -29.25
N THR A 76 16.37 6.85 -29.66
CA THR A 76 16.92 5.78 -28.82
C THR A 76 17.49 6.33 -27.51
N ALA A 77 18.28 7.41 -27.57
CA ALA A 77 18.80 8.05 -26.36
C ALA A 77 17.67 8.59 -25.45
N SER A 78 16.58 9.11 -26.02
CA SER A 78 15.42 9.54 -25.24
C SER A 78 14.72 8.36 -24.55
N GLU A 79 14.53 7.23 -25.24
CA GLU A 79 13.90 6.04 -24.65
C GLU A 79 14.78 5.38 -23.58
N GLU A 80 16.10 5.35 -23.77
CA GLU A 80 17.06 4.90 -22.75
C GLU A 80 16.99 5.76 -21.48
N VAL A 81 16.94 7.09 -21.63
CA VAL A 81 16.81 8.02 -20.50
C VAL A 81 15.48 7.81 -19.77
N LYS A 82 14.36 7.67 -20.50
CA LYS A 82 13.05 7.37 -19.93
C LYS A 82 13.06 6.09 -19.11
N GLY A 83 13.60 5.01 -19.68
CA GLY A 83 13.75 3.74 -18.99
C GLY A 83 14.61 3.86 -17.73
N ALA A 84 15.75 4.56 -17.82
CA ALA A 84 16.63 4.79 -16.67
C ALA A 84 15.94 5.58 -15.54
N LEU A 85 15.10 6.56 -15.88
CA LEU A 85 14.30 7.32 -14.91
C LEU A 85 13.28 6.45 -14.19
N ASP A 86 12.57 5.56 -14.91
CA ASP A 86 11.64 4.59 -14.31
C ASP A 86 12.37 3.65 -13.33
N HIS A 87 13.54 3.14 -13.73
CA HIS A 87 14.36 2.26 -12.88
C HIS A 87 14.83 2.98 -11.62
N MET A 88 15.38 4.19 -11.76
CA MET A 88 15.80 5.01 -10.62
C MET A 88 14.62 5.30 -9.69
N TRP A 89 13.48 5.69 -10.24
CA TRP A 89 12.28 6.00 -9.48
C TRP A 89 11.82 4.81 -8.63
N LEU A 90 11.66 3.64 -9.25
CA LEU A 90 11.18 2.44 -8.55
C LEU A 90 12.19 1.86 -7.57
N ILE A 91 13.50 1.93 -7.85
CA ILE A 91 14.53 1.49 -6.89
C ILE A 91 14.53 2.40 -5.65
N VAL A 92 14.50 3.72 -5.85
CA VAL A 92 14.47 4.68 -4.73
C VAL A 92 13.20 4.54 -3.92
N CYS A 93 12.04 4.48 -4.59
CA CYS A 93 10.75 4.32 -3.93
C CYS A 93 10.67 2.98 -3.20
N GLY A 94 11.07 1.87 -3.82
CA GLY A 94 11.10 0.55 -3.19
C GLY A 94 12.05 0.49 -1.98
N ALA A 95 13.19 1.17 -2.04
CA ALA A 95 14.10 1.29 -0.89
C ALA A 95 13.48 2.11 0.26
N MET A 96 12.74 3.18 -0.05
CA MET A 96 12.00 3.96 0.95
C MET A 96 10.89 3.13 1.61
N VAL A 97 10.16 2.31 0.84
CA VAL A 97 9.15 1.38 1.37
C VAL A 97 9.80 0.30 2.23
N MET A 98 10.92 -0.28 1.81
CA MET A 98 11.69 -1.21 2.63
C MET A 98 12.11 -0.56 3.95
N PHE A 99 12.53 0.71 3.93
CA PHE A 99 12.93 1.45 5.13
C PHE A 99 11.76 1.71 6.10
N MET A 100 10.49 1.59 5.65
CA MET A 100 9.33 1.60 6.55
C MET A 100 9.40 0.48 7.61
N GLN A 101 10.13 -0.62 7.35
CA GLN A 101 10.37 -1.68 8.32
C GLN A 101 11.09 -1.19 9.58
N ALA A 102 12.01 -0.23 9.43
CA ALA A 102 12.59 0.45 10.58
C ALA A 102 11.53 1.27 11.33
N GLY A 103 10.62 1.90 10.60
CA GLY A 103 9.49 2.64 11.16
C GLY A 103 8.55 1.75 11.99
N PHE A 104 8.11 0.62 11.43
CA PHE A 104 7.30 -0.39 12.13
C PHE A 104 8.00 -0.90 13.38
N ALA A 105 9.28 -1.25 13.28
CA ALA A 105 10.06 -1.73 14.42
C ALA A 105 10.11 -0.70 15.57
N MET A 106 10.25 0.59 15.25
CA MET A 106 10.30 1.66 16.27
C MET A 106 8.92 1.96 16.86
N VAL A 107 7.84 2.01 16.05
CA VAL A 107 6.47 2.18 16.57
C VAL A 107 6.08 1.01 17.46
N GLU A 108 6.25 -0.22 16.96
CA GLU A 108 5.86 -1.43 17.69
C GLU A 108 6.61 -1.58 19.01
N SER A 109 7.94 -1.43 18.97
CA SER A 109 8.73 -1.51 20.19
C SER A 109 8.29 -0.42 21.15
N GLY A 110 8.23 0.84 20.72
CA GLY A 110 7.84 2.00 21.54
C GLY A 110 6.47 1.88 22.21
N CYS A 111 5.48 1.31 21.50
CA CYS A 111 4.12 1.06 22.01
C CYS A 111 4.05 -0.07 23.04
N CYS A 112 4.95 -1.05 22.98
CA CYS A 112 4.92 -2.22 23.85
C CYS A 112 5.77 -2.00 25.11
N ARG A 113 5.79 -2.99 26.03
CA ARG A 113 6.59 -2.91 27.26
C ARG A 113 8.05 -3.24 26.97
N ALA A 114 8.96 -2.57 27.68
CA ALA A 114 10.41 -2.69 27.50
C ALA A 114 10.95 -4.15 27.60
N LYS A 115 10.25 -5.02 28.35
CA LYS A 115 10.60 -6.43 28.55
C LYS A 115 10.38 -7.34 27.33
N ASN A 116 9.89 -6.80 26.22
CA ASN A 116 9.56 -7.54 25.00
C ASN A 116 10.18 -6.93 23.73
N VAL A 117 11.07 -5.95 23.86
CA VAL A 117 11.60 -5.17 22.73
C VAL A 117 12.40 -6.05 21.78
N GLN A 118 13.30 -6.92 22.26
CA GLN A 118 14.08 -7.80 21.39
C GLN A 118 13.18 -8.76 20.61
N ASN A 119 12.15 -9.30 21.26
CA ASN A 119 11.19 -10.17 20.59
C ASN A 119 10.42 -9.44 19.49
N ILE A 120 10.07 -8.17 19.70
CA ILE A 120 9.39 -7.33 18.69
C ILE A 120 10.33 -7.04 17.52
N LEU A 121 11.57 -6.61 17.80
CA LEU A 121 12.58 -6.35 16.78
C LEU A 121 12.90 -7.61 15.96
N LEU A 122 12.99 -8.77 16.61
CA LEU A 122 13.21 -10.04 15.94
C LEU A 122 12.06 -10.38 14.99
N LYS A 123 10.80 -10.13 15.38
CA LYS A 123 9.64 -10.34 14.49
C LYS A 123 9.70 -9.42 13.27
N ASN A 124 9.96 -8.13 13.45
CA ASN A 124 10.09 -7.17 12.36
C ASN A 124 11.22 -7.56 11.37
N LEU A 125 12.39 -7.93 11.88
CA LEU A 125 13.49 -8.44 11.04
C LEU A 125 13.10 -9.73 10.31
N SER A 126 12.33 -10.60 10.98
CA SER A 126 11.86 -11.84 10.39
C SER A 126 10.82 -11.61 9.30
N ASP A 127 9.94 -10.62 9.41
CA ASP A 127 8.99 -10.28 8.35
C ASP A 127 9.70 -9.85 7.06
N VAL A 128 10.84 -9.17 7.18
CA VAL A 128 11.69 -8.86 6.02
C VAL A 128 12.31 -10.14 5.47
N CYS A 129 13.04 -10.91 6.28
CA CYS A 129 13.77 -12.08 5.81
C CYS A 129 12.84 -13.19 5.29
N VAL A 130 11.88 -13.61 6.11
CA VAL A 130 10.90 -14.66 5.79
C VAL A 130 9.96 -14.18 4.69
N GLY A 131 9.53 -12.92 4.73
CA GLY A 131 8.69 -12.35 3.68
C GLY A 131 9.39 -12.28 2.32
N THR A 132 10.69 -12.00 2.30
CA THR A 132 11.52 -12.09 1.07
C THR A 132 11.50 -13.51 0.52
N ILE A 133 11.72 -14.51 1.37
CA ILE A 133 11.71 -15.90 0.92
C ILE A 133 10.31 -16.31 0.46
N GLY A 134 9.24 -15.95 1.17
CA GLY A 134 7.86 -16.24 0.76
C GLY A 134 7.50 -15.62 -0.59
N TRP A 135 7.83 -14.33 -0.77
CA TRP A 135 7.59 -13.61 -2.02
C TRP A 135 8.39 -14.17 -3.19
N TRP A 136 9.67 -14.50 -2.98
CA TRP A 136 10.51 -15.13 -3.99
C TRP A 136 10.07 -16.57 -4.33
N PHE A 137 9.71 -17.36 -3.31
CA PHE A 137 9.36 -18.78 -3.45
C PHE A 137 8.10 -18.98 -4.29
N SER A 138 7.00 -18.31 -3.92
CA SER A 138 5.71 -18.42 -4.61
C SER A 138 4.94 -17.11 -4.72
N GLY A 139 5.22 -16.11 -3.89
CA GLY A 139 4.39 -14.92 -3.82
C GLY A 139 4.32 -14.16 -5.15
N TRP A 140 5.46 -13.91 -5.80
CA TRP A 140 5.46 -13.30 -7.13
C TRP A 140 4.69 -14.15 -8.16
N ALA A 141 4.93 -15.46 -8.18
CA ALA A 141 4.32 -16.37 -9.13
C ALA A 141 2.79 -16.33 -9.05
N ILE A 142 2.26 -16.27 -7.83
CA ILE A 142 0.82 -16.19 -7.55
C ILE A 142 0.27 -14.78 -7.83
N ALA A 143 1.03 -13.73 -7.52
CA ALA A 143 0.57 -12.35 -7.67
C ALA A 143 0.56 -11.86 -9.12
N TYR A 144 1.62 -12.15 -9.89
CA TYR A 144 1.88 -11.55 -11.20
C TYR A 144 2.31 -12.57 -12.27
N GLY A 145 2.56 -13.83 -11.90
CA GLY A 145 3.15 -14.80 -12.81
C GLY A 145 2.14 -15.45 -13.75
N GLY A 146 2.25 -15.23 -15.05
CA GLY A 146 1.49 -15.97 -16.05
C GLY A 146 1.10 -15.12 -17.26
N PRO A 147 0.49 -15.75 -18.28
CA PRO A 147 0.05 -15.05 -19.48
C PRO A 147 -1.10 -14.08 -19.18
N MET A 148 -1.05 -12.95 -19.88
CA MET A 148 -2.12 -11.95 -19.91
C MET A 148 -2.93 -12.14 -21.20
N LYS A 149 -4.24 -12.12 -21.08
CA LYS A 149 -5.19 -12.16 -22.21
C LYS A 149 -6.09 -10.94 -22.12
N ASP A 150 -6.12 -10.14 -23.20
CA ASP A 150 -6.91 -8.91 -23.28
C ASP A 150 -6.66 -7.93 -22.13
N GLY A 151 -5.41 -7.89 -21.63
CA GLY A 151 -5.01 -7.02 -20.52
C GLY A 151 -5.37 -7.53 -19.12
N LEU A 152 -5.94 -8.73 -19.01
CA LEU A 152 -6.26 -9.39 -17.75
C LEU A 152 -5.44 -10.67 -17.59
N LEU A 153 -5.26 -11.12 -16.36
CA LEU A 153 -4.67 -12.42 -16.07
C LEU A 153 -5.53 -13.52 -16.72
N GLU A 154 -4.95 -14.40 -17.55
CA GLU A 154 -5.72 -15.31 -18.41
C GLU A 154 -6.69 -16.21 -17.61
N ASN A 155 -6.28 -16.68 -16.43
CA ASN A 155 -7.13 -17.49 -15.56
C ASN A 155 -7.98 -16.68 -14.57
N GLY A 156 -7.84 -15.35 -14.58
CA GLY A 156 -8.60 -14.37 -13.81
C GLY A 156 -8.42 -14.41 -12.29
N PHE A 157 -7.77 -15.43 -11.71
CA PHE A 157 -7.79 -15.66 -10.26
C PHE A 157 -6.41 -15.58 -9.60
N MET A 158 -5.40 -16.29 -10.09
CA MET A 158 -4.06 -16.24 -9.51
C MET A 158 -3.00 -16.69 -10.52
N GLY A 159 -1.83 -16.09 -10.47
CA GLY A 159 -0.73 -16.49 -11.31
C GLY A 159 -0.25 -17.93 -11.05
N HIS A 160 0.44 -18.49 -12.04
CA HIS A 160 0.91 -19.88 -12.04
C HIS A 160 2.26 -20.08 -12.75
N GLU A 161 2.94 -19.01 -13.14
CA GLU A 161 4.28 -19.05 -13.75
C GLU A 161 5.31 -18.25 -12.93
N GLN A 162 6.57 -18.27 -13.33
CA GLN A 162 7.66 -17.50 -12.70
C GLN A 162 7.97 -17.84 -11.22
N TRP A 163 7.75 -19.09 -10.83
CA TRP A 163 8.16 -19.64 -9.55
C TRP A 163 9.67 -19.45 -9.32
N PHE A 164 10.07 -19.10 -8.09
CA PHE A 164 11.48 -18.90 -7.73
C PHE A 164 12.21 -17.83 -8.57
N GLY A 165 11.48 -16.89 -9.19
CA GLY A 165 12.05 -15.86 -10.06
C GLY A 165 12.55 -16.38 -11.42
N ILE A 166 12.15 -17.60 -11.81
CA ILE A 166 12.44 -18.14 -13.14
C ILE A 166 11.70 -17.32 -14.20
N GLY A 167 12.35 -17.01 -15.32
CA GLY A 167 11.74 -16.25 -16.42
C GLY A 167 11.88 -14.73 -16.32
N PHE A 168 12.67 -14.22 -15.36
CA PHE A 168 13.00 -12.79 -15.28
C PHE A 168 14.11 -12.33 -16.22
N VAL A 169 14.79 -13.26 -16.89
CA VAL A 169 15.76 -12.97 -17.95
C VAL A 169 15.29 -13.70 -19.21
N GLY A 170 15.11 -12.95 -20.29
CA GLY A 170 14.67 -13.46 -21.59
C GLY A 170 15.80 -13.47 -22.62
N TYR A 171 15.53 -14.08 -23.77
CA TYR A 171 16.41 -14.00 -24.95
C TYR A 171 15.74 -13.15 -26.03
N LYS A 172 16.49 -12.22 -26.61
CA LYS A 172 16.11 -11.53 -27.85
C LYS A 172 16.15 -12.48 -29.05
N GLN A 173 15.56 -12.06 -30.17
CA GLN A 173 15.66 -12.76 -31.46
C GLN A 173 17.11 -12.94 -31.94
N ASP A 174 18.03 -12.10 -31.50
CA ASP A 174 19.47 -12.18 -31.79
C ASP A 174 20.25 -13.09 -30.82
N GLY A 175 19.57 -13.73 -29.86
CA GLY A 175 20.15 -14.63 -28.88
C GLY A 175 20.81 -13.95 -27.68
N GLN A 176 20.76 -12.61 -27.56
CA GLN A 176 21.27 -11.92 -26.38
C GLN A 176 20.31 -12.01 -25.21
N LEU A 177 20.87 -12.21 -24.01
CA LEU A 177 20.13 -12.18 -22.75
C LEU A 177 19.74 -10.74 -22.42
N GLU A 178 18.47 -10.51 -22.11
CA GLU A 178 18.01 -9.23 -21.57
C GLU A 178 17.18 -9.41 -20.28
N PRO A 179 17.44 -8.59 -19.25
CA PRO A 179 16.57 -8.51 -18.09
C PRO A 179 15.18 -8.05 -18.51
N THR A 180 14.15 -8.73 -18.00
CA THR A 180 12.78 -8.21 -18.07
C THR A 180 12.59 -7.12 -17.02
N THR A 181 11.58 -6.26 -17.19
CA THR A 181 11.13 -5.33 -16.13
C THR A 181 10.58 -6.07 -14.90
N GLY A 182 10.42 -7.40 -14.97
CA GLY A 182 9.97 -8.25 -13.87
C GLY A 182 10.82 -8.12 -12.61
N MET A 183 12.15 -7.98 -12.71
CA MET A 183 13.00 -7.85 -11.51
C MET A 183 12.79 -6.52 -10.78
N LEU A 184 12.59 -5.43 -11.52
CA LEU A 184 12.35 -4.10 -10.95
C LEU A 184 10.99 -4.07 -10.24
N ASN A 185 9.95 -4.55 -10.91
CA ASN A 185 8.62 -4.66 -10.34
C ASN A 185 8.59 -5.63 -9.16
N TRP A 186 9.34 -6.73 -9.23
CA TRP A 186 9.49 -7.68 -8.13
C TRP A 186 10.02 -6.99 -6.88
N PHE A 187 11.07 -6.18 -7.00
CA PHE A 187 11.65 -5.46 -5.87
C PHE A 187 10.67 -4.44 -5.27
N PHE A 188 10.02 -3.65 -6.12
CA PHE A 188 9.05 -2.66 -5.65
C PHE A 188 7.86 -3.33 -4.93
N GLN A 189 7.26 -4.37 -5.54
CA GLN A 189 6.10 -5.08 -4.99
C GLN A 189 6.44 -5.94 -3.77
N TRP A 190 7.65 -6.48 -3.70
CA TRP A 190 8.16 -7.18 -2.51
C TRP A 190 8.09 -6.29 -1.27
N ALA A 191 8.44 -5.00 -1.40
CA ALA A 191 8.44 -4.09 -0.28
C ALA A 191 7.02 -3.89 0.33
N PHE A 192 5.98 -3.89 -0.52
CA PHE A 192 4.58 -3.80 -0.11
C PHE A 192 4.09 -5.09 0.55
N CYS A 193 4.45 -6.24 -0.02
CA CYS A 193 4.18 -7.56 0.57
C CYS A 193 4.79 -7.68 1.98
N SER A 194 6.03 -7.23 2.12
CA SER A 194 6.75 -7.19 3.40
C SER A 194 6.02 -6.30 4.41
N ALA A 195 5.58 -5.11 4.00
CA ALA A 195 4.81 -4.21 4.87
C ALA A 195 3.47 -4.81 5.32
N ALA A 196 2.73 -5.49 4.43
CA ALA A 196 1.45 -6.13 4.76
C ALA A 196 1.61 -7.21 5.86
N ALA A 197 2.70 -7.98 5.82
CA ALA A 197 3.02 -8.97 6.85
C ALA A 197 3.36 -8.30 8.20
N THR A 198 4.22 -7.28 8.19
CA THR A 198 4.64 -6.57 9.41
C THR A 198 3.48 -5.89 10.14
N ILE A 199 2.45 -5.38 9.45
CA ILE A 199 1.28 -4.80 10.14
C ILE A 199 0.66 -5.79 11.16
N VAL A 200 0.76 -7.09 10.89
CA VAL A 200 0.20 -8.12 11.77
C VAL A 200 1.01 -8.27 13.07
N SER A 201 2.34 -8.07 13.07
CA SER A 201 3.17 -8.17 14.30
C SER A 201 2.67 -7.23 15.37
N GLY A 202 2.33 -5.99 15.00
CA GLY A 202 1.79 -5.00 15.92
C GLY A 202 0.53 -5.48 16.65
N GLY A 203 -0.41 -6.06 15.92
CA GLY A 203 -1.66 -6.58 16.49
C GLY A 203 -1.46 -7.76 17.44
N VAL A 204 -0.42 -8.59 17.21
CA VAL A 204 -0.16 -9.82 17.98
C VAL A 204 1.04 -9.72 18.94
N ALA A 205 1.53 -8.49 19.18
CA ALA A 205 2.70 -8.24 20.00
C ALA A 205 2.59 -8.80 21.44
N GLU A 206 3.75 -9.14 22.01
CA GLU A 206 3.97 -9.61 23.39
C GLU A 206 3.31 -10.95 23.82
N ARG A 207 2.50 -11.61 22.98
CA ARG A 207 1.86 -12.89 23.37
C ARG A 207 1.92 -14.01 22.35
N VAL A 208 2.18 -13.72 21.08
CA VAL A 208 2.39 -14.76 20.06
C VAL A 208 3.85 -15.20 20.04
N SER A 209 4.07 -16.51 20.03
CA SER A 209 5.39 -17.15 19.97
C SER A 209 6.11 -16.81 18.67
N PHE A 210 7.44 -16.81 18.71
CA PHE A 210 8.23 -16.49 17.52
C PHE A 210 8.01 -17.50 16.39
N GLY A 211 8.06 -18.80 16.69
CA GLY A 211 7.85 -19.86 15.68
C GLY A 211 6.46 -19.84 15.05
N GLY A 212 5.42 -19.64 15.85
CA GLY A 212 4.05 -19.50 15.34
C GLY A 212 3.89 -18.27 14.44
N TYR A 213 4.54 -17.16 14.81
CA TYR A 213 4.54 -15.94 14.01
C TYR A 213 5.29 -16.10 12.68
N VAL A 214 6.47 -16.71 12.68
CA VAL A 214 7.25 -16.97 11.45
C VAL A 214 6.46 -17.82 10.46
N CYS A 215 5.78 -18.86 10.95
CA CYS A 215 4.91 -19.69 10.10
C CYS A 215 3.78 -18.86 9.45
N TYR A 216 3.15 -17.99 10.24
CA TYR A 216 2.13 -17.08 9.72
C TYR A 216 2.69 -16.10 8.69
N SER A 217 3.81 -15.43 9.00
CA SER A 217 4.46 -14.45 8.12
C SER A 217 4.87 -15.06 6.77
N PHE A 218 5.41 -16.28 6.79
CA PHE A 218 5.72 -17.02 5.56
C PHE A 218 4.46 -17.28 4.72
N LEU A 219 3.39 -17.82 5.30
CA LEU A 219 2.16 -18.12 4.54
C LEU A 219 1.43 -16.85 4.08
N MET A 220 1.49 -15.78 4.86
CA MET A 220 0.96 -14.48 4.51
C MET A 220 1.61 -13.96 3.22
N THR A 221 2.94 -13.99 3.15
CA THR A 221 3.74 -13.47 2.03
C THR A 221 3.87 -14.42 0.84
N ALA A 222 3.77 -15.72 1.08
CA ALA A 222 3.86 -16.76 0.05
C ALA A 222 2.51 -17.05 -0.63
N PHE A 223 1.38 -16.75 0.01
CA PHE A 223 0.06 -17.14 -0.49
C PHE A 223 -1.05 -16.12 -0.21
N VAL A 224 -1.31 -15.74 1.05
CA VAL A 224 -2.52 -14.96 1.40
C VAL A 224 -2.56 -13.59 0.72
N TYR A 225 -1.51 -12.80 0.90
CA TYR A 225 -1.36 -11.48 0.29
C TYR A 225 -1.19 -11.56 -1.25
N PRO A 226 -0.32 -12.44 -1.79
CA PRO A 226 -0.19 -12.62 -3.24
C PRO A 226 -1.51 -12.88 -4.00
N VAL A 227 -2.42 -13.66 -3.45
CA VAL A 227 -3.72 -13.92 -4.10
C VAL A 227 -4.57 -12.65 -4.17
N ILE A 228 -4.56 -11.82 -3.11
CA ILE A 228 -5.25 -10.52 -3.13
C ILE A 228 -4.63 -9.63 -4.21
N VAL A 229 -3.29 -9.57 -4.29
CA VAL A 229 -2.59 -8.84 -5.34
C VAL A 229 -3.01 -9.35 -6.73
N ALA A 230 -3.10 -10.66 -6.92
CA ALA A 230 -3.51 -11.24 -8.21
C ALA A 230 -4.91 -10.78 -8.63
N TRP A 231 -5.85 -10.70 -7.70
CA TRP A 231 -7.20 -10.20 -7.99
C TRP A 231 -7.20 -8.73 -8.40
N THR A 232 -6.30 -7.94 -7.80
CA THR A 232 -6.22 -6.48 -7.94
C THR A 232 -5.10 -6.05 -8.90
N TRP A 233 -3.91 -5.73 -8.40
CA TRP A 233 -2.79 -5.18 -9.18
C TRP A 233 -2.17 -6.17 -10.17
N GLY A 234 -2.39 -7.47 -9.96
CA GLY A 234 -2.08 -8.55 -10.90
C GLY A 234 -3.06 -8.67 -12.06
N TYR A 235 -3.97 -7.70 -12.22
CA TYR A 235 -4.95 -7.61 -13.30
C TYR A 235 -5.91 -8.82 -13.38
N GLY A 236 -6.27 -9.38 -12.22
CA GLY A 236 -7.27 -10.43 -12.11
C GLY A 236 -8.70 -9.92 -12.21
N TRP A 237 -9.62 -10.72 -11.69
CA TRP A 237 -11.06 -10.53 -11.87
C TRP A 237 -11.62 -9.22 -11.27
N LEU A 238 -10.99 -8.61 -10.25
CA LEU A 238 -11.44 -7.32 -9.72
C LEU A 238 -11.02 -6.15 -10.62
N ALA A 239 -9.97 -6.29 -11.43
CA ALA A 239 -9.42 -5.20 -12.24
C ALA A 239 -10.40 -4.68 -13.32
N SER A 240 -11.39 -5.47 -13.71
CA SER A 240 -12.38 -5.11 -14.74
C SER A 240 -13.83 -5.36 -14.30
N ILE A 241 -14.07 -5.58 -13.01
CA ILE A 241 -15.42 -5.91 -12.53
C ILE A 241 -16.39 -4.73 -12.70
N ASN A 242 -17.66 -5.05 -12.96
CA ASN A 242 -18.75 -4.08 -13.15
C ASN A 242 -18.45 -3.01 -14.22
N SER A 243 -17.62 -3.32 -15.22
CA SER A 243 -17.19 -2.36 -16.27
C SER A 243 -16.41 -1.14 -15.76
N ALA A 244 -16.06 -1.14 -14.47
CA ALA A 244 -15.51 0.00 -13.75
C ALA A 244 -14.13 -0.36 -13.18
N GLY A 245 -13.99 -1.56 -12.59
CA GLY A 245 -12.81 -2.01 -11.87
C GLY A 245 -12.81 -1.57 -10.40
N PHE A 246 -11.86 -2.07 -9.61
CA PHE A 246 -11.61 -1.55 -8.26
C PHE A 246 -10.69 -0.31 -8.34
N MET A 247 -10.60 0.45 -7.24
CA MET A 247 -9.64 1.54 -7.10
C MET A 247 -8.88 1.46 -5.78
N ASP A 248 -7.62 1.04 -5.91
CA ASP A 248 -6.67 1.07 -4.81
C ASP A 248 -5.28 1.37 -5.36
N PHE A 249 -4.95 2.67 -5.48
CA PHE A 249 -3.75 3.14 -6.17
C PHE A 249 -2.46 2.62 -5.53
N ALA A 250 -2.37 2.64 -4.20
CA ALA A 250 -1.18 2.21 -3.48
C ALA A 250 -1.41 1.17 -2.38
N GLY A 251 -2.66 0.82 -2.02
CA GLY A 251 -2.92 -0.29 -1.10
C GLY A 251 -3.63 0.07 0.23
N SER A 252 -4.64 0.94 0.25
CA SER A 252 -5.52 1.04 1.45
C SER A 252 -6.20 -0.29 1.74
N GLY A 253 -6.65 -1.00 0.69
CA GLY A 253 -7.18 -2.34 0.77
C GLY A 253 -6.06 -3.36 0.73
N VAL A 254 -5.39 -3.46 -0.42
CA VAL A 254 -4.45 -4.54 -0.75
C VAL A 254 -3.39 -4.74 0.32
N VAL A 255 -2.84 -3.68 0.90
CA VAL A 255 -1.81 -3.75 1.95
C VAL A 255 -2.40 -3.54 3.33
N HIS A 256 -3.02 -2.38 3.56
CA HIS A 256 -3.40 -1.98 4.91
C HIS A 256 -4.60 -2.77 5.43
N MET A 257 -5.66 -3.00 4.65
CA MET A 257 -6.73 -3.88 5.11
C MET A 257 -6.25 -5.32 5.29
N THR A 258 -5.45 -5.85 4.37
CA THR A 258 -4.93 -7.22 4.48
C THR A 258 -4.11 -7.40 5.77
N GLY A 259 -3.17 -6.48 6.04
CA GLY A 259 -2.42 -6.49 7.29
C GLY A 259 -3.30 -6.26 8.52
N GLY A 260 -4.20 -5.27 8.47
CA GLY A 260 -5.06 -4.87 9.59
C GLY A 260 -6.10 -5.92 9.98
N VAL A 261 -6.74 -6.57 9.00
CA VAL A 261 -7.67 -7.68 9.25
C VAL A 261 -6.91 -8.88 9.80
N GLY A 262 -5.71 -9.17 9.29
CA GLY A 262 -4.82 -10.19 9.86
C GLY A 262 -4.46 -9.88 11.33
N ALA A 263 -4.16 -8.62 11.64
CA ALA A 263 -3.92 -8.15 13.00
C ALA A 263 -5.13 -8.34 13.92
N LEU A 264 -6.34 -7.98 13.46
CA LEU A 264 -7.58 -8.16 14.22
C LEU A 264 -7.85 -9.64 14.52
N VAL A 265 -7.86 -10.48 13.49
CA VAL A 265 -8.17 -11.91 13.63
C VAL A 265 -7.09 -12.60 14.46
N GLY A 266 -5.82 -12.27 14.24
CA GLY A 266 -4.72 -12.74 15.06
C GLY A 266 -4.85 -12.33 16.52
N ALA A 267 -5.25 -11.09 16.79
CA ALA A 267 -5.47 -10.60 18.15
C ALA A 267 -6.63 -11.33 18.86
N VAL A 268 -7.71 -11.60 18.13
CA VAL A 268 -8.87 -12.36 18.65
C VAL A 268 -8.48 -13.81 18.98
N ILE A 269 -7.78 -14.51 18.08
CA ILE A 269 -7.37 -15.92 18.27
C ILE A 269 -6.31 -16.05 19.37
N ALA A 270 -5.34 -15.13 19.39
CA ALA A 270 -4.33 -15.10 20.44
C ALA A 270 -4.97 -14.79 21.80
N GLY A 271 -5.97 -13.91 21.82
CA GLY A 271 -6.62 -13.38 23.00
C GLY A 271 -5.83 -12.24 23.67
N PRO A 272 -6.40 -11.60 24.71
CA PRO A 272 -5.77 -10.49 25.43
C PRO A 272 -4.43 -10.86 26.06
N ARG A 273 -3.47 -9.94 26.14
CA ARG A 273 -2.29 -10.09 27.00
C ARG A 273 -2.75 -10.22 28.45
N THR A 274 -2.10 -11.09 29.20
CA THR A 274 -2.47 -11.40 30.59
C THR A 274 -2.41 -10.13 31.44
N GLY A 275 -3.53 -9.75 32.08
CA GLY A 275 -3.66 -8.55 32.91
C GLY A 275 -4.03 -7.26 32.17
N ARG A 276 -4.17 -7.27 30.82
CA ARG A 276 -4.38 -6.04 30.01
C ARG A 276 -5.62 -5.24 30.38
N PHE A 277 -6.72 -5.92 30.71
CA PHE A 277 -8.00 -5.27 31.00
C PHE A 277 -8.26 -5.12 32.50
N GLU A 278 -7.47 -5.80 33.32
CA GLU A 278 -7.46 -5.69 34.77
C GLU A 278 -6.60 -4.51 35.23
N ASN A 279 -5.41 -4.33 34.62
CA ASN A 279 -4.42 -3.30 34.99
C ASN A 279 -3.96 -2.51 33.75
N PRO A 280 -4.85 -1.76 33.08
CA PRO A 280 -4.58 -1.13 31.78
C PRO A 280 -3.39 -0.14 31.81
N GLU A 281 -3.12 0.49 32.94
CA GLU A 281 -2.01 1.43 33.14
C GLU A 281 -0.62 0.80 32.98
N GLN A 282 -0.50 -0.52 33.12
CA GLN A 282 0.77 -1.25 32.96
C GLN A 282 1.12 -1.53 31.48
N PHE A 283 0.21 -1.24 30.56
CA PHE A 283 0.34 -1.53 29.13
C PHE A 283 0.52 -0.27 28.27
N GLY A 284 0.84 0.86 28.92
CA GLY A 284 1.22 2.07 28.22
C GLY A 284 2.54 1.91 27.45
N PRO A 285 2.81 2.82 26.49
CA PRO A 285 4.04 2.80 25.70
C PRO A 285 5.26 2.98 26.60
N HIS A 286 6.27 2.13 26.45
CA HIS A 286 7.51 2.26 27.22
C HIS A 286 8.40 3.41 26.70
N SER A 287 8.26 3.79 25.42
CA SER A 287 9.08 4.84 24.80
C SER A 287 8.32 5.61 23.73
N LEU A 288 7.81 6.79 24.12
CA LEU A 288 7.23 7.76 23.18
C LEU A 288 8.24 8.25 22.12
N PRO A 289 9.54 8.49 22.43
CA PRO A 289 10.51 8.86 21.41
C PRO A 289 10.64 7.84 20.27
N LEU A 290 10.61 6.53 20.58
CA LEU A 290 10.65 5.48 19.55
C LEU A 290 9.37 5.49 18.72
N MET A 291 8.21 5.68 19.34
CA MET A 291 6.93 5.81 18.62
C MET A 291 6.93 7.00 17.65
N VAL A 292 7.41 8.16 18.09
CA VAL A 292 7.52 9.36 17.27
C VAL A 292 8.52 9.18 16.14
N LEU A 293 9.71 8.64 16.44
CA LEU A 293 10.73 8.34 15.43
C LEU A 293 10.19 7.38 14.37
N GLY A 294 9.53 6.30 14.80
CA GLY A 294 8.91 5.34 13.91
C GLY A 294 7.84 5.97 13.02
N THR A 295 6.99 6.84 13.57
CA THR A 295 5.98 7.59 12.81
C THR A 295 6.62 8.47 11.72
N PHE A 296 7.71 9.18 12.03
CA PHE A 296 8.42 9.98 11.02
C PHE A 296 9.07 9.13 9.93
N ILE A 297 9.66 7.99 10.29
CA ILE A 297 10.22 7.06 9.31
C ILE A 297 9.11 6.50 8.40
N LEU A 298 7.96 6.13 8.97
CA LEU A 298 6.81 5.65 8.20
C LEU A 298 6.27 6.73 7.25
N TRP A 299 6.13 7.98 7.71
CA TRP A 299 5.72 9.08 6.83
C TRP A 299 6.74 9.29 5.71
N PHE A 300 8.04 9.32 6.01
CA PHE A 300 9.09 9.40 4.99
C PHE A 300 8.98 8.28 3.95
N GLY A 301 8.87 7.03 4.41
CA GLY A 301 8.72 5.86 3.54
C GLY A 301 7.43 5.90 2.70
N TRP A 302 6.39 6.55 3.22
CA TRP A 302 5.11 6.71 2.52
C TRP A 302 5.20 7.50 1.22
N TYR A 303 6.20 8.37 1.05
CA TYR A 303 6.44 9.00 -0.24
C TYR A 303 6.93 7.97 -1.28
N GLY A 304 7.75 7.01 -0.88
CA GLY A 304 8.10 5.88 -1.75
C GLY A 304 6.91 4.95 -1.99
N PHE A 305 6.06 4.77 -0.98
CA PHE A 305 4.86 3.94 -1.06
C PHE A 305 3.83 4.52 -2.03
N ASN A 306 3.32 5.72 -1.75
CA ASN A 306 2.28 6.33 -2.57
C ASN A 306 2.85 6.86 -3.89
N CYS A 307 3.89 7.70 -3.87
CA CYS A 307 4.39 8.29 -5.12
C CYS A 307 5.02 7.25 -6.04
N GLY A 308 5.66 6.21 -5.47
CA GLY A 308 6.21 5.10 -6.25
C GLY A 308 5.15 4.31 -7.03
N SER A 309 3.90 4.31 -6.54
CA SER A 309 2.77 3.66 -7.23
C SER A 309 2.32 4.36 -8.51
N THR A 310 2.99 5.44 -8.94
CA THR A 310 2.92 5.88 -10.34
C THR A 310 3.58 4.88 -11.31
N LEU A 311 4.36 3.93 -10.78
CA LEU A 311 5.06 2.86 -11.50
C LEU A 311 6.10 3.33 -12.54
N GLY A 312 6.34 4.63 -12.61
CA GLY A 312 7.27 5.25 -13.54
C GLY A 312 7.36 6.77 -13.37
N MET A 313 8.42 7.33 -13.95
CA MET A 313 8.77 8.74 -14.01
C MET A 313 9.30 9.12 -15.42
N ASN A 314 8.92 8.37 -16.45
CA ASN A 314 9.38 8.57 -17.83
C ASN A 314 8.73 9.74 -18.59
N SER A 315 7.74 10.42 -18.00
CA SER A 315 7.04 11.52 -18.66
C SER A 315 6.72 12.67 -17.70
N ILE A 316 6.44 13.84 -18.28
CA ILE A 316 5.96 15.00 -17.53
C ILE A 316 4.63 14.68 -16.83
N SER A 317 3.77 13.87 -17.46
CA SER A 317 2.48 13.45 -16.89
C SER A 317 2.66 12.60 -15.63
N SER A 318 3.54 11.58 -15.67
CA SER A 318 3.87 10.78 -14.48
C SER A 318 4.51 11.63 -13.37
N GLY A 319 5.31 12.64 -13.75
CA GLY A 319 5.90 13.59 -12.81
C GLY A 319 4.86 14.46 -12.09
N PHE A 320 3.88 15.00 -12.82
CA PHE A 320 2.79 15.76 -12.20
C PHE A 320 1.91 14.87 -11.30
N MET A 321 1.67 13.61 -11.70
CA MET A 321 0.93 12.66 -10.87
C MET A 321 1.65 12.38 -9.56
N ALA A 322 2.96 12.09 -9.61
CA ALA A 322 3.76 11.87 -8.40
C ALA A 322 3.78 13.11 -7.49
N ALA A 323 3.82 14.32 -8.04
CA ALA A 323 3.75 15.55 -7.27
C ALA A 323 2.39 15.74 -6.57
N GLN A 324 1.28 15.46 -7.26
CA GLN A 324 -0.06 15.47 -6.67
C GLN A 324 -0.18 14.43 -5.55
N VAL A 325 0.28 13.21 -5.79
CA VAL A 325 0.28 12.13 -4.80
C VAL A 325 1.08 12.53 -3.55
N ALA A 326 2.25 13.16 -3.73
CA ALA A 326 3.05 13.65 -2.60
C ALA A 326 2.30 14.71 -1.78
N MET A 327 1.61 15.64 -2.46
CA MET A 327 0.81 16.68 -1.80
C MET A 327 -0.38 16.08 -1.02
N ASN A 328 -1.14 15.18 -1.65
CA ASN A 328 -2.25 14.47 -1.03
C ASN A 328 -1.79 13.67 0.20
N THR A 329 -0.69 12.93 0.07
CA THR A 329 -0.08 12.15 1.15
C THR A 329 0.28 13.05 2.34
N THR A 330 0.90 14.20 2.08
CA THR A 330 1.31 15.16 3.11
C THR A 330 0.11 15.81 3.82
N ILE A 331 -0.88 16.26 3.06
CA ILE A 331 -2.09 16.88 3.60
C ILE A 331 -2.85 15.90 4.47
N ALA A 332 -3.03 14.66 4.01
CA ALA A 332 -3.78 13.65 4.74
C ALA A 332 -3.09 13.25 6.05
N ALA A 333 -1.77 13.06 6.03
CA ALA A 333 -0.97 12.77 7.23
C ALA A 333 -1.12 13.86 8.30
N ALA A 334 -0.91 15.12 7.91
CA ALA A 334 -1.03 16.25 8.81
C ALA A 334 -2.46 16.39 9.37
N THR A 335 -3.45 16.24 8.50
CA THR A 335 -4.87 16.37 8.86
C THR A 335 -5.31 15.27 9.81
N GLY A 336 -5.02 14.01 9.48
CA GLY A 336 -5.38 12.87 10.33
C GLY A 336 -4.78 12.99 11.72
N GLY A 337 -3.50 13.37 11.80
CA GLY A 337 -2.81 13.62 13.06
C GLY A 337 -3.46 14.72 13.90
N LEU A 338 -3.70 15.89 13.29
CA LEU A 338 -4.32 17.02 13.98
C LEU A 338 -5.75 16.70 14.44
N VAL A 339 -6.55 16.01 13.62
CA VAL A 339 -7.92 15.65 13.97
C VAL A 339 -7.95 14.70 15.16
N VAL A 340 -7.16 13.61 15.14
CA VAL A 340 -7.10 12.70 16.29
C VAL A 340 -6.56 13.40 17.53
N PHE A 341 -5.53 14.23 17.39
CA PHE A 341 -4.99 15.02 18.50
C PHE A 341 -6.07 15.91 19.14
N ILE A 342 -6.82 16.67 18.33
CA ILE A 342 -7.90 17.54 18.80
C ILE A 342 -9.03 16.72 19.44
N LEU A 343 -9.46 15.63 18.80
CA LEU A 343 -10.51 14.75 19.33
C LEU A 343 -10.12 14.18 20.69
N ARG A 344 -8.92 13.60 20.81
CA ARG A 344 -8.44 13.04 22.08
C ARG A 344 -8.18 14.11 23.13
N LEU A 345 -7.70 15.29 22.75
CA LEU A 345 -7.58 16.43 23.66
C LEU A 345 -8.96 16.87 24.18
N ALA A 346 -9.98 16.91 23.33
CA ALA A 346 -11.35 17.24 23.73
C ALA A 346 -11.94 16.19 24.70
N MET A 347 -11.70 14.90 24.43
CA MET A 347 -12.19 13.77 25.24
C MET A 347 -11.47 13.64 26.58
N THR A 348 -10.14 13.75 26.58
CA THR A 348 -9.30 13.42 27.75
C THR A 348 -8.80 14.64 28.52
N ARG A 349 -8.88 15.84 27.90
CA ARG A 349 -8.28 17.10 28.41
C ARG A 349 -6.77 17.01 28.64
N LYS A 350 -6.10 16.09 27.94
CA LYS A 350 -4.65 15.87 28.00
C LYS A 350 -4.07 15.76 26.59
N TYR A 351 -2.79 16.09 26.45
CA TYR A 351 -2.07 15.86 25.21
C TYR A 351 -1.70 14.38 25.08
N ASP A 352 -2.17 13.75 24.01
CA ASP A 352 -1.92 12.35 23.71
C ASP A 352 -1.04 12.25 22.45
N ILE A 353 0.27 12.09 22.67
CA ILE A 353 1.26 11.98 21.59
C ILE A 353 1.04 10.69 20.80
N GLY A 354 0.72 9.58 21.46
CA GLY A 354 0.48 8.30 20.78
C GLY A 354 -0.77 8.35 19.90
N GLY A 355 -1.82 8.99 20.40
CA GLY A 355 -3.00 9.32 19.60
C GLY A 355 -2.67 10.17 18.37
N PHE A 356 -1.82 11.19 18.52
CA PHE A 356 -1.38 12.01 17.40
C PHE A 356 -0.60 11.16 16.36
N CYS A 357 0.38 10.37 16.81
CA CYS A 357 1.12 9.43 15.95
C CYS A 357 0.18 8.51 15.15
N ASN A 358 -0.75 7.84 15.83
CA ASN A 358 -1.71 6.96 15.16
C ASN A 358 -2.67 7.73 14.23
N GLY A 359 -3.01 8.97 14.54
CA GLY A 359 -3.80 9.84 13.65
C GLY A 359 -3.05 10.18 12.36
N ILE A 360 -1.74 10.45 12.44
CA ILE A 360 -0.90 10.66 11.25
C ILE A 360 -0.92 9.41 10.37
N LEU A 361 -0.71 8.23 10.97
CA LEU A 361 -0.73 6.96 10.27
C LEU A 361 -2.12 6.65 9.68
N ALA A 362 -3.20 6.89 10.41
CA ALA A 362 -4.56 6.70 9.90
C ALA A 362 -4.88 7.63 8.72
N GLY A 363 -4.41 8.88 8.75
CA GLY A 363 -4.52 9.81 7.63
C GLY A 363 -3.76 9.32 6.39
N LEU A 364 -2.52 8.85 6.59
CA LEU A 364 -1.70 8.24 5.55
C LEU A 364 -2.38 7.00 4.94
N VAL A 365 -2.88 6.07 5.77
CA VAL A 365 -3.62 4.89 5.29
C VAL A 365 -4.89 5.26 4.52
N SER A 366 -5.63 6.27 4.99
CA SER A 366 -6.90 6.68 4.39
C SER A 366 -6.72 7.28 2.99
N ILE A 367 -5.58 7.92 2.71
CA ILE A 367 -5.30 8.52 1.41
C ILE A 367 -4.63 7.54 0.43
N THR A 368 -4.07 6.42 0.89
CA THR A 368 -3.28 5.48 0.06
C THR A 368 -4.02 5.02 -1.21
N ALA A 369 -5.26 4.53 -1.13
CA ALA A 369 -6.08 4.17 -2.29
C ALA A 369 -6.43 5.38 -3.18
N PRO A 370 -6.93 6.51 -2.64
CA PRO A 370 -7.32 7.65 -3.46
C PRO A 370 -6.19 8.58 -3.93
N CYS A 371 -4.96 8.46 -3.43
CA CYS A 371 -3.96 9.53 -3.52
C CYS A 371 -3.58 9.98 -4.95
N GLY A 372 -3.69 9.10 -5.95
CA GLY A 372 -3.48 9.42 -7.36
C GLY A 372 -4.72 9.93 -8.10
N ASN A 373 -5.89 9.83 -7.48
CA ASN A 373 -7.21 9.99 -8.11
C ASN A 373 -7.96 11.24 -7.65
N VAL A 374 -7.65 11.74 -6.47
CA VAL A 374 -8.38 12.84 -5.85
C VAL A 374 -7.58 14.13 -5.86
N GLU A 375 -8.28 15.25 -5.86
CA GLU A 375 -7.68 16.56 -5.67
C GLU A 375 -7.21 16.79 -4.22
N CYS A 376 -6.32 17.76 -4.03
CA CYS A 376 -5.75 18.11 -2.73
C CYS A 376 -6.78 18.54 -1.67
N GLY A 377 -7.88 19.19 -2.10
CA GLY A 377 -8.99 19.53 -1.21
C GLY A 377 -9.72 18.31 -0.66
N SER A 378 -9.92 17.29 -1.51
CA SER A 378 -10.54 16.03 -1.13
C SER A 378 -9.67 15.23 -0.17
N ALA A 379 -8.33 15.24 -0.34
CA ALA A 379 -7.40 14.60 0.59
C ALA A 379 -7.56 15.06 2.05
N PHE A 380 -7.82 16.36 2.26
CA PHE A 380 -8.14 16.92 3.59
C PHE A 380 -9.42 16.32 4.18
N GLY A 381 -10.51 16.29 3.41
CA GLY A 381 -11.79 15.72 3.84
C GLY A 381 -11.72 14.22 4.13
N ILE A 382 -11.05 13.47 3.26
CA ILE A 382 -10.82 12.02 3.41
C ILE A 382 -10.09 11.72 4.71
N ALA A 383 -9.06 12.50 5.06
CA ALA A 383 -8.30 12.32 6.29
C ALA A 383 -9.08 12.68 7.56
N ILE A 384 -9.96 13.69 7.52
CA ILE A 384 -10.87 14.00 8.65
C ILE A 384 -11.76 12.79 8.96
N LEU A 385 -12.42 12.25 7.94
CA LEU A 385 -13.31 11.11 8.11
C LEU A 385 -12.53 9.85 8.50
N GLY A 386 -11.35 9.64 7.92
CA GLY A 386 -10.45 8.54 8.26
C GLY A 386 -9.99 8.58 9.72
N ALA A 387 -9.65 9.76 10.25
CA ALA A 387 -9.32 9.95 11.66
C ALA A 387 -10.49 9.61 12.59
N CYS A 388 -11.73 9.98 12.20
CA CYS A 388 -12.94 9.60 12.94
C CYS A 388 -13.18 8.08 12.90
N VAL A 389 -13.00 7.44 11.74
CA VAL A 389 -13.11 5.98 11.59
C VAL A 389 -12.09 5.26 12.46
N TYR A 390 -10.82 5.68 12.42
CA TYR A 390 -9.77 5.18 13.29
C TYR A 390 -10.15 5.31 14.77
N GLN A 391 -10.55 6.52 15.21
CA GLN A 391 -10.87 6.76 16.62
C GLN A 391 -12.07 5.91 17.07
N GLY A 392 -13.08 5.77 16.22
CA GLY A 392 -14.23 4.90 16.45
C GLY A 392 -13.83 3.43 16.57
N ALA A 393 -13.01 2.93 15.65
CA ALA A 393 -12.54 1.55 15.65
C ALA A 393 -11.67 1.22 16.88
N SER A 394 -10.70 2.08 17.22
CA SER A 394 -9.88 1.92 18.43
C SER A 394 -10.75 1.87 19.70
N SER A 395 -11.71 2.79 19.82
CA SER A 395 -12.64 2.82 20.95
C SER A 395 -13.54 1.57 21.01
N LEU A 396 -13.96 1.05 19.85
CA LEU A 396 -14.77 -0.16 19.76
C LEU A 396 -13.98 -1.40 20.20
N LEU A 397 -12.73 -1.55 19.76
CA LEU A 397 -11.87 -2.67 20.16
C LEU A 397 -11.64 -2.69 21.67
N GLN A 398 -11.37 -1.52 22.28
CA GLN A 398 -11.27 -1.41 23.74
C GLN A 398 -12.58 -1.84 24.44
N LYS A 399 -13.74 -1.42 23.92
CA LYS A 399 -15.05 -1.81 24.48
C LYS A 399 -15.32 -3.32 24.35
N LEU A 400 -14.90 -3.93 23.24
CA LEU A 400 -15.02 -5.37 22.99
C LEU A 400 -13.95 -6.20 23.70
N LYS A 401 -13.03 -5.56 24.43
CA LYS A 401 -11.88 -6.21 25.08
C LYS A 401 -11.02 -7.01 24.10
N VAL A 402 -10.88 -6.50 22.87
CA VAL A 402 -9.91 -7.02 21.90
C VAL A 402 -8.60 -6.27 22.10
N ASP A 403 -7.56 -6.99 22.47
CA ASP A 403 -6.25 -6.42 22.77
C ASP A 403 -5.40 -6.30 21.50
N ASP A 404 -5.47 -5.13 20.88
CA ASP A 404 -4.59 -4.70 19.78
C ASP A 404 -3.55 -3.71 20.34
N PRO A 405 -2.30 -4.14 20.55
CA PRO A 405 -1.29 -3.37 21.29
C PRO A 405 -0.95 -2.00 20.71
N ILE A 406 -1.06 -1.84 19.39
CA ILE A 406 -0.63 -0.62 18.68
C ILE A 406 -1.77 0.04 17.90
N ASP A 407 -3.01 -0.40 18.10
CA ASP A 407 -4.15 -0.05 17.24
C ASP A 407 -3.96 -0.44 15.76
N ALA A 408 -3.27 -1.57 15.47
CA ALA A 408 -2.95 -2.01 14.11
C ALA A 408 -4.20 -2.18 13.24
N PHE A 409 -5.28 -2.77 13.75
CA PHE A 409 -6.54 -2.88 13.02
C PHE A 409 -7.21 -1.52 12.83
N ALA A 410 -7.20 -0.64 13.82
CA ALA A 410 -7.86 0.66 13.68
C ALA A 410 -7.13 1.55 12.66
N VAL A 411 -5.79 1.57 12.70
CA VAL A 411 -4.96 2.34 11.76
C VAL A 411 -5.01 1.74 10.36
N HIS A 412 -4.83 0.43 10.21
CA HIS A 412 -4.67 -0.19 8.89
C HIS A 412 -5.97 -0.83 8.36
N GLY A 413 -6.67 -1.60 9.19
CA GLY A 413 -7.91 -2.29 8.80
C GLY A 413 -9.08 -1.33 8.58
N ALA A 414 -9.42 -0.55 9.61
CA ALA A 414 -10.57 0.35 9.56
C ALA A 414 -10.32 1.58 8.68
N ALA A 415 -9.18 2.27 8.85
CA ALA A 415 -8.85 3.40 7.99
C ALA A 415 -8.55 2.96 6.55
N GLY A 416 -8.04 1.74 6.34
CA GLY A 416 -7.86 1.15 5.01
C GLY A 416 -9.17 0.89 4.30
N ALA A 417 -10.14 0.28 5.00
CA ALA A 417 -11.50 0.10 4.47
C ALA A 417 -12.16 1.44 4.11
N TRP A 418 -11.97 2.46 4.96
CA TRP A 418 -12.41 3.81 4.63
C TRP A 418 -11.70 4.37 3.39
N GLY A 419 -10.37 4.21 3.26
CA GLY A 419 -9.61 4.70 2.12
C GLY A 419 -10.06 4.10 0.79
N VAL A 420 -10.34 2.79 0.76
CA VAL A 420 -10.89 2.10 -0.42
C VAL A 420 -12.25 2.68 -0.83
N LEU A 421 -13.15 2.88 0.15
CA LEU A 421 -14.45 3.50 -0.13
C LEU A 421 -14.32 4.97 -0.53
N ALA A 422 -13.39 5.70 0.09
CA ALA A 422 -13.12 7.10 -0.20
C ALA A 422 -12.60 7.29 -1.63
N ALA A 423 -11.82 6.34 -2.16
CA ALA A 423 -11.44 6.35 -3.57
C ALA A 423 -12.67 6.43 -4.49
N ALA A 424 -13.66 5.54 -4.30
CA ALA A 424 -14.88 5.55 -5.10
C ALA A 424 -15.78 6.78 -4.89
N LEU A 425 -15.76 7.36 -3.69
CA LEU A 425 -16.64 8.47 -3.32
C LEU A 425 -16.09 9.84 -3.72
N PHE A 426 -14.78 10.01 -3.81
CA PHE A 426 -14.11 11.29 -4.05
C PHE A 426 -13.39 11.35 -5.41
N ASP A 427 -13.39 10.27 -6.20
CA ASP A 427 -12.97 10.33 -7.60
C ASP A 427 -14.09 10.94 -8.46
N TRP A 428 -13.81 12.09 -9.05
CA TRP A 428 -14.76 12.84 -9.88
C TRP A 428 -14.73 12.49 -11.38
N GLY A 429 -13.95 11.48 -11.79
CA GLY A 429 -13.95 10.88 -13.13
C GLY A 429 -13.04 11.56 -14.16
N LYS A 430 -12.41 10.74 -15.01
CA LYS A 430 -11.44 11.17 -16.05
C LYS A 430 -12.06 12.15 -17.07
N ASP A 431 -11.23 13.08 -17.57
CA ASP A 431 -11.56 14.10 -18.60
C ASP A 431 -12.51 15.24 -18.16
N MET A 432 -12.63 15.47 -16.86
CA MET A 432 -13.16 16.72 -16.29
C MET A 432 -12.03 17.78 -16.18
N ASP A 433 -12.33 19.02 -15.77
CA ASP A 433 -11.34 20.10 -15.49
C ASP A 433 -10.33 19.78 -14.35
N PHE A 434 -10.17 18.50 -14.01
CA PHE A 434 -9.36 17.97 -12.92
C PHE A 434 -8.34 16.95 -13.46
N HIS A 435 -7.14 16.93 -12.87
CA HIS A 435 -6.14 15.91 -13.17
C HIS A 435 -6.53 14.58 -12.49
N HIS A 436 -6.72 13.54 -13.30
CA HIS A 436 -6.96 12.16 -12.84
C HIS A 436 -5.71 11.28 -13.08
N GLY A 437 -5.44 10.40 -12.13
CA GLY A 437 -4.35 9.42 -12.17
C GLY A 437 -4.50 8.36 -13.26
N TRP A 438 -3.62 7.34 -13.23
CA TRP A 438 -3.73 6.16 -14.09
C TRP A 438 -4.90 5.26 -13.68
N SER A 439 -5.12 5.05 -12.38
CA SER A 439 -6.31 4.39 -11.86
C SER A 439 -7.48 5.38 -11.83
N GLY A 440 -8.71 4.90 -11.75
CA GLY A 440 -9.89 5.77 -11.75
C GLY A 440 -10.98 5.27 -12.67
N PHE A 441 -12.22 5.68 -12.39
CA PHE A 441 -13.29 5.40 -13.32
C PHE A 441 -13.19 6.29 -14.55
N GLY A 442 -13.42 5.69 -15.71
CA GLY A 442 -13.66 6.45 -16.93
C GLY A 442 -14.83 7.41 -16.74
N CYS A 443 -14.89 8.42 -17.60
CA CYS A 443 -16.00 9.38 -17.64
C CYS A 443 -17.36 8.67 -17.50
N VAL A 444 -18.14 9.07 -16.50
CA VAL A 444 -19.52 8.60 -16.34
C VAL A 444 -20.37 9.30 -17.40
N ALA A 445 -20.88 8.53 -18.36
CA ALA A 445 -21.71 9.08 -19.43
C ALA A 445 -23.11 9.42 -18.91
N GLY A 446 -23.49 10.68 -19.00
CA GLY A 446 -24.85 11.16 -18.79
C GLY A 446 -25.79 10.71 -19.91
N GLU A 447 -27.10 10.95 -19.75
CA GLU A 447 -28.13 10.56 -20.73
C GLU A 447 -27.89 11.13 -22.14
N ASP A 448 -27.18 12.25 -22.24
CA ASP A 448 -26.80 12.90 -23.50
C ASP A 448 -25.45 12.41 -24.06
N GLY A 449 -24.70 11.62 -23.30
CA GLY A 449 -23.35 11.15 -23.58
C GLY A 449 -22.24 12.12 -23.15
N SER A 450 -22.57 13.16 -22.37
CA SER A 450 -21.59 14.05 -21.74
C SER A 450 -21.00 13.41 -20.47
N CYS A 451 -19.80 13.82 -20.07
CA CYS A 451 -19.24 13.40 -18.79
C CYS A 451 -19.97 14.13 -17.65
N VAL A 452 -20.55 13.37 -16.73
CA VAL A 452 -21.14 13.90 -15.50
C VAL A 452 -20.22 13.63 -14.32
N SER A 453 -20.04 14.65 -13.50
CA SER A 453 -19.37 14.54 -12.20
C SER A 453 -20.29 13.82 -11.20
N GLY A 454 -19.75 12.83 -10.48
CA GLY A 454 -20.51 12.14 -9.45
C GLY A 454 -19.86 10.85 -8.99
N ALA A 455 -20.28 10.39 -7.81
CA ALA A 455 -20.00 9.03 -7.38
C ALA A 455 -20.59 8.05 -8.41
N ASN A 456 -19.74 7.18 -8.94
CA ASN A 456 -20.18 6.11 -9.83
C ASN A 456 -20.68 4.92 -8.98
N GLY A 457 -21.86 4.40 -9.31
CA GLY A 457 -22.47 3.29 -8.58
C GLY A 457 -21.73 1.96 -8.79
N ASP A 458 -21.31 1.67 -10.02
CA ASP A 458 -20.59 0.44 -10.38
C ASP A 458 -19.21 0.40 -9.73
N ALA A 459 -18.58 1.56 -9.72
CA ALA A 459 -17.38 1.91 -9.01
C ALA A 459 -17.43 1.65 -7.50
N LEU A 460 -18.41 2.26 -6.83
CA LEU A 460 -18.63 2.06 -5.41
C LEU A 460 -18.92 0.58 -5.10
N ALA A 461 -19.68 -0.10 -5.96
CA ALA A 461 -19.95 -1.53 -5.82
C ALA A 461 -18.67 -2.37 -5.95
N ALA A 462 -17.77 -2.03 -6.89
CA ALA A 462 -16.50 -2.73 -7.08
C ALA A 462 -15.56 -2.54 -5.88
N ASN A 463 -15.41 -1.32 -5.37
CA ASN A 463 -14.61 -1.05 -4.18
C ASN A 463 -15.24 -1.63 -2.89
N LEU A 464 -16.57 -1.66 -2.76
CA LEU A 464 -17.22 -2.36 -1.65
C LEU A 464 -16.96 -3.87 -1.72
N LEU A 465 -16.99 -4.45 -2.92
CA LEU A 465 -16.67 -5.85 -3.13
C LEU A 465 -15.20 -6.13 -2.79
N GLU A 466 -14.27 -5.26 -3.17
CA GLU A 466 -12.86 -5.33 -2.78
C GLU A 466 -12.72 -5.38 -1.25
N VAL A 467 -13.33 -4.44 -0.51
CA VAL A 467 -13.34 -4.42 0.97
C VAL A 467 -13.84 -5.75 1.54
N VAL A 468 -14.96 -6.25 1.02
CA VAL A 468 -15.56 -7.51 1.50
C VAL A 468 -14.64 -8.70 1.20
N MET A 469 -14.08 -8.79 0.00
CA MET A 469 -13.24 -9.92 -0.40
C MET A 469 -11.91 -9.95 0.36
N ILE A 470 -11.26 -8.80 0.55
CA ILE A 470 -10.04 -8.70 1.35
C ILE A 470 -10.33 -9.10 2.80
N LEU A 471 -11.44 -8.62 3.38
CA LEU A 471 -11.85 -8.98 4.74
C LEU A 471 -12.08 -10.49 4.86
N LEU A 472 -12.89 -11.08 3.99
CA LEU A 472 -13.24 -12.50 4.07
C LEU A 472 -12.03 -13.41 3.81
N TRP A 473 -11.24 -13.12 2.78
CA TRP A 473 -10.07 -13.92 2.42
C TRP A 473 -9.00 -13.89 3.51
N THR A 474 -8.67 -12.68 3.98
CA THR A 474 -7.67 -12.51 5.04
C THR A 474 -8.16 -13.16 6.33
N ALA A 475 -9.40 -12.89 6.75
CA ALA A 475 -9.91 -13.47 7.99
C ALA A 475 -9.97 -14.99 7.94
N PHE A 476 -10.38 -15.57 6.82
CA PHE A 476 -10.39 -17.02 6.62
C PHE A 476 -9.00 -17.61 6.76
N TRP A 477 -8.01 -17.11 6.01
CA TRP A 477 -6.67 -17.69 6.03
C TRP A 477 -5.90 -17.40 7.32
N THR A 478 -6.02 -16.21 7.91
CA THR A 478 -5.46 -15.95 9.24
C THR A 478 -6.04 -16.92 10.27
N THR A 479 -7.34 -17.22 10.21
CA THR A 479 -7.96 -18.23 11.08
C THR A 479 -7.44 -19.63 10.77
N ALA A 480 -7.40 -20.03 9.50
CA ALA A 480 -6.92 -21.34 9.07
C ALA A 480 -5.46 -21.60 9.45
N ILE A 481 -4.64 -20.55 9.55
CA ILE A 481 -3.24 -20.64 9.96
C ILE A 481 -3.09 -20.61 11.48
N MET A 482 -3.66 -19.59 12.14
CA MET A 482 -3.40 -19.35 13.56
C MET A 482 -4.22 -20.26 14.48
N LEU A 483 -5.44 -20.65 14.11
CA LEU A 483 -6.28 -21.47 14.99
C LEU A 483 -5.69 -22.88 15.22
N PRO A 484 -5.20 -23.62 14.21
CA PRO A 484 -4.52 -24.89 14.46
C PRO A 484 -3.27 -24.74 15.33
N LEU A 485 -2.46 -23.70 15.09
CA LEU A 485 -1.29 -23.39 15.93
C LEU A 485 -1.70 -23.07 17.37
N ARG A 486 -2.85 -22.41 17.58
CA ARG A 486 -3.40 -22.11 18.90
C ARG A 486 -3.84 -23.38 19.61
N LEU A 487 -4.57 -24.25 18.92
CA LEU A 487 -5.06 -25.53 19.46
C LEU A 487 -3.92 -26.50 19.77
N ALA A 488 -2.84 -26.47 18.98
CA ALA A 488 -1.62 -27.25 19.23
C ALA A 488 -0.74 -26.68 20.36
N GLY A 489 -1.10 -25.54 20.96
CA GLY A 489 -0.28 -24.89 21.99
C GLY A 489 0.99 -24.21 21.46
N LEU A 490 1.10 -23.99 20.15
CA LEU A 490 2.28 -23.43 19.49
C LEU A 490 2.16 -21.92 19.23
N LEU A 491 0.95 -21.35 19.22
CA LEU A 491 0.76 -19.94 18.87
C LEU A 491 1.08 -18.97 20.01
N ARG A 492 0.64 -19.24 21.24
CA ARG A 492 0.72 -18.29 22.36
C ARG A 492 1.79 -18.70 23.35
N VAL A 493 2.59 -17.74 23.83
CA VAL A 493 3.54 -17.96 24.93
C VAL A 493 2.81 -18.19 26.26
N SER A 494 3.48 -18.83 27.23
CA SER A 494 2.93 -19.08 28.57
C SER A 494 2.64 -17.75 29.30
N ASP A 495 1.74 -17.79 30.29
CA ASP A 495 1.46 -16.62 31.11
C ASP A 495 2.67 -16.21 31.97
N GLU A 496 3.48 -17.18 32.39
CA GLU A 496 4.76 -16.95 33.07
C GLU A 496 5.75 -16.18 32.17
N ASP A 497 5.93 -16.62 30.91
CA ASP A 497 6.82 -15.95 29.94
C ASP A 497 6.32 -14.52 29.64
N GLN A 498 4.99 -14.31 29.59
CA GLN A 498 4.41 -12.98 29.41
C GLN A 498 4.66 -12.07 30.62
N GLU A 499 4.60 -12.61 31.83
CA GLU A 499 4.80 -11.87 33.07
C GLU A 499 6.29 -11.52 33.28
N SER A 500 7.21 -12.46 33.05
CA SER A 500 8.65 -12.18 33.10
C SER A 500 9.11 -11.27 31.95
N GLY A 501 8.44 -11.36 30.80
CA GLY A 501 8.88 -10.74 29.54
C GLY A 501 9.64 -11.74 28.67
N ILE A 502 9.30 -11.77 27.38
CA ILE A 502 9.81 -12.75 26.43
C ILE A 502 11.32 -12.58 26.22
N ASP A 503 11.82 -11.34 26.28
CA ASP A 503 13.25 -11.04 26.12
C ASP A 503 14.08 -11.75 27.19
N THR A 504 13.62 -11.76 28.43
CA THR A 504 14.35 -12.36 29.55
C THR A 504 14.40 -13.88 29.45
N VAL A 505 13.36 -14.50 28.87
CA VAL A 505 13.25 -15.97 28.79
C VAL A 505 13.88 -16.53 27.52
N LYS A 506 13.76 -15.84 26.38
CA LYS A 506 14.07 -16.39 25.05
C LYS A 506 15.23 -15.72 24.33
N HIS A 507 15.77 -14.61 24.84
CA HIS A 507 16.80 -13.83 24.14
C HIS A 507 18.11 -13.75 24.93
N SER A 508 19.21 -13.60 24.19
CA SER A 508 20.56 -13.35 24.72
C SER A 508 21.17 -12.17 23.94
N PRO A 509 21.43 -11.02 24.58
CA PRO A 509 21.27 -10.73 26.02
C PRO A 509 19.81 -10.77 26.49
N THR A 510 19.56 -10.84 27.80
CA THR A 510 18.19 -10.99 28.37
C THR A 510 17.35 -9.70 28.35
N LYS A 511 17.93 -8.60 27.88
CA LYS A 511 17.28 -7.27 27.76
C LYS A 511 17.81 -6.56 26.51
N ALA A 512 16.93 -5.83 25.81
CA ALA A 512 17.32 -5.03 24.65
C ALA A 512 18.33 -3.92 25.02
N TYR A 513 18.13 -3.31 26.18
CA TYR A 513 18.99 -2.28 26.73
C TYR A 513 18.78 -2.20 28.26
N SER A 514 19.81 -1.72 28.97
CA SER A 514 19.72 -1.38 30.38
C SER A 514 19.46 0.13 30.49
N ILE A 515 18.27 0.50 30.95
CA ILE A 515 18.05 1.85 31.45
C ILE A 515 18.62 1.87 32.87
N GLU A 516 19.67 2.65 33.11
CA GLU A 516 20.19 2.84 34.46
C GLU A 516 19.13 3.55 35.31
N VAL A 517 18.49 2.80 36.18
CA VAL A 517 17.60 3.34 37.21
C VAL A 517 18.48 3.80 38.35
N THR A 518 18.52 5.11 38.60
CA THR A 518 19.35 5.69 39.65
C THR A 518 18.89 5.21 41.03
N ALA A 519 19.74 5.32 42.04
CA ALA A 519 19.36 4.96 43.41
C ALA A 519 18.16 5.79 43.92
N ALA A 520 17.96 7.00 43.40
CA ALA A 520 16.82 7.86 43.70
C ALA A 520 15.50 7.27 43.15
N ASP A 521 15.51 6.82 41.89
CA ASP A 521 14.35 6.20 41.25
C ASP A 521 13.91 4.91 41.98
N LYS A 522 14.86 4.11 42.48
CA LYS A 522 14.56 2.91 43.28
C LYS A 522 13.94 3.26 44.64
N ALA A 523 14.36 4.36 45.25
CA ALA A 523 13.82 4.83 46.51
C ALA A 523 12.37 5.32 46.35
N GLU A 524 12.07 6.05 45.26
CA GLU A 524 10.71 6.53 44.94
C GLU A 524 9.75 5.38 44.60
N ILE A 525 10.20 4.36 43.86
CA ILE A 525 9.41 3.15 43.56
C ILE A 525 9.06 2.39 44.84
N SER A 526 9.98 2.33 45.82
CA SER A 526 9.73 1.63 47.10
C SER A 526 8.71 2.34 48.01
N GLN A 527 8.49 3.64 47.81
CA GLN A 527 7.61 4.45 48.66
C GLN A 527 6.17 4.56 48.14
N GLY A 528 5.83 3.90 47.03
CA GLY A 528 4.45 3.76 46.57
C GLY A 528 3.79 5.08 46.14
N THR A 529 4.56 6.10 45.77
CA THR A 529 4.00 7.39 45.33
C THR A 529 3.76 7.37 43.82
N PRO A 530 2.51 7.38 43.32
CA PRO A 530 2.26 7.40 41.89
C PRO A 530 2.21 8.86 41.42
N LYS A 531 3.29 9.34 40.77
CA LYS A 531 3.19 10.46 39.84
C LYS A 531 4.00 10.19 38.57
N ALA A 532 3.32 10.48 37.46
CA ALA A 532 3.71 10.47 36.06
C ALA A 532 5.22 10.42 35.74
N PHE A 533 5.56 9.52 34.81
CA PHE A 533 6.81 9.47 34.08
C PHE A 533 7.32 10.87 33.67
N ILE A 534 8.42 11.27 34.31
CA ILE A 534 9.60 11.99 33.81
C ILE A 534 9.35 13.14 32.82
N SER A 535 9.44 14.37 33.36
CA SER A 535 9.96 15.52 32.65
C SER A 535 11.17 16.08 33.41
N ASN A 536 12.37 16.07 32.81
CA ASN A 536 13.22 17.24 32.56
C ASN A 536 14.72 16.85 32.42
N PRO A 537 15.39 17.16 31.29
CA PRO A 537 16.84 17.10 31.18
C PRO A 537 17.43 18.47 31.52
N GLN A 538 17.83 18.70 32.78
CA GLN A 538 18.67 19.83 33.14
C GLN A 538 19.36 19.56 34.49
N ALA A 539 20.60 19.08 34.44
CA ALA A 539 21.51 19.21 35.57
C ALA A 539 22.22 20.57 35.43
N PRO A 540 22.24 21.44 36.46
CA PRO A 540 23.14 22.58 36.49
C PRO A 540 24.58 22.07 36.71
N SER A 541 25.53 22.61 35.94
CA SER A 541 26.96 22.40 36.13
C SER A 541 27.40 22.78 37.56
N PRO A 542 28.38 22.08 38.15
CA PRO A 542 28.81 22.34 39.52
C PRO A 542 29.45 23.74 39.66
N PRO A 543 29.41 24.37 40.84
CA PRO A 543 30.02 25.67 41.07
C PRO A 543 31.54 25.56 40.92
N MET A 544 32.12 26.51 40.19
CA MET A 544 33.57 26.70 40.08
C MET A 544 34.10 27.09 41.47
N GLU A 545 34.91 26.22 42.09
CA GLU A 545 35.57 26.47 43.35
C GLU A 545 36.63 27.57 43.15
N ALA A 546 36.52 28.66 43.92
CA ALA A 546 37.42 29.79 43.83
C ALA A 546 38.83 29.40 44.31
N ALA A 547 39.84 29.67 43.49
CA ALA A 547 41.25 29.53 43.86
C ALA A 547 41.61 30.49 45.02
N PRO A 548 42.42 30.05 46.01
CA PRO A 548 42.87 30.93 47.08
C PRO A 548 43.87 31.98 46.56
N MET A 549 43.58 33.26 46.82
CA MET A 549 44.52 34.36 46.60
C MET A 549 45.74 34.22 47.53
N ALA A 550 46.94 34.28 46.93
CA ALA A 550 48.18 34.50 47.66
C ALA A 550 48.30 35.97 48.11
N PRO A 551 48.95 36.26 49.25
CA PRO A 551 48.99 37.60 49.84
C PRO A 551 49.89 38.56 49.05
N GLU A 552 49.42 39.79 48.88
CA GLU A 552 50.15 40.92 48.36
C GLU A 552 51.36 41.26 49.24
N THR A 553 52.52 41.45 48.61
CA THR A 553 53.66 42.17 49.18
C THR A 553 53.90 43.41 48.32
N GLU A 554 53.48 44.56 48.82
CA GLU A 554 53.98 45.91 48.45
C GLU A 554 55.44 46.09 48.94
N PRO A 555 56.25 47.00 48.37
CA PRO A 555 55.88 48.29 47.75
C PRO A 555 56.19 48.45 46.26
#